data_AF-A0A971AVJ5-F1
#
_entry.id   AF-A0A971AVJ5-F1
#
_cell.length_a   1.000
_cell.length_b   1.000
_cell.length_c   1.000
_cell.angle_alpha   90.00
_cell.angle_beta   90.00
_cell.angle_gamma   90.00
#
_symmetry.space_group_name_H-M   'P 1'
#
loop_
_entity.id
_entity.type
_entity.pdbx_description
1 polymer ?
#
loop_
_entity_poly.entity_id
_entity_poly.type
_entity_poly.pdbx_seq_one_letter_code
_entity_poly.pdbx_strand_id
1 'polypeptide(L)'
;RAFVFTLLFMGAYLSALVIHEQLTGIILFYPEGRTLQYTAHIRRVVGLLGNPAFFAMILGMILPFAWRALLQARTRWGGLIRLALVGAMVWAIYLCYNRAGWLAALLAMLFMALFYPRFRKLFMPLLLLAGIVTALSWGQLSQSYVISERLTAQAPVDYRFNAIDVALRMVSSNPVFGRGYGNFGYLYARYATDWTQTRVLPAPHNTYINILVSAGLAGFVPFVGLFLAILGHGLRLWKLGGRNLAIDRSLLVCMVGSLLVYTSTIFFSDIVAVPYVTSVFFCIVGGVLGYQERVLHVWEPREGAA
;
A
#
# COMPACT_ATOMS: atom_id res chain seq x y z
N ARG A 1 -14.09 16.34 -6.94
CA ARG A 1 -14.85 15.25 -7.60
C ARG A 1 -14.06 14.59 -8.73
N ALA A 2 -13.50 15.35 -9.69
CA ALA A 2 -12.65 14.83 -10.77
C ALA A 2 -11.45 14.01 -10.26
N PHE A 3 -10.81 14.47 -9.18
CA PHE A 3 -9.70 13.75 -8.55
C PHE A 3 -10.05 12.31 -8.13
N VAL A 4 -11.13 12.13 -7.35
CA VAL A 4 -11.59 10.79 -6.92
C VAL A 4 -11.95 9.95 -8.14
N PHE A 5 -12.63 10.52 -9.15
CA PHE A 5 -12.95 9.77 -10.38
C PHE A 5 -11.70 9.25 -11.10
N THR A 6 -10.63 10.05 -11.15
CA THR A 6 -9.33 9.64 -11.72
C THR A 6 -8.73 8.47 -10.96
N LEU A 7 -8.79 8.48 -9.62
CA LEU A 7 -8.36 7.35 -8.80
C LEU A 7 -9.20 6.10 -9.07
N LEU A 8 -10.53 6.24 -9.19
CA LEU A 8 -11.41 5.10 -9.48
C LEU A 8 -11.13 4.51 -10.87
N PHE A 9 -10.91 5.36 -11.86
CA PHE A 9 -10.53 4.93 -13.21
C PHE A 9 -9.20 4.17 -13.20
N MET A 10 -8.19 4.71 -12.51
CA MET A 10 -6.91 4.03 -12.32
C MET A 10 -7.08 2.68 -11.62
N GLY A 11 -7.90 2.63 -10.56
CA GLY A 11 -8.22 1.39 -9.85
C GLY A 11 -8.91 0.36 -10.75
N ALA A 12 -9.86 0.80 -11.58
CA ALA A 12 -10.55 -0.06 -12.55
C ALA A 12 -9.58 -0.64 -13.58
N TYR A 13 -8.75 0.22 -14.18
CA TYR A 13 -7.78 -0.15 -15.20
C TYR A 13 -6.74 -1.15 -14.68
N LEU A 14 -6.14 -0.86 -13.52
CA LEU A 14 -5.14 -1.74 -12.91
C LEU A 14 -5.77 -3.07 -12.47
N SER A 15 -7.00 -3.07 -11.97
CA SER A 15 -7.71 -4.30 -11.61
C SER A 15 -7.99 -5.16 -12.84
N ALA A 16 -8.44 -4.54 -13.93
CA ALA A 16 -8.68 -5.24 -15.19
C ALA A 16 -7.39 -5.87 -15.75
N LEU A 17 -6.26 -5.15 -15.71
CA LEU A 17 -4.96 -5.69 -16.11
C LEU A 17 -4.55 -6.92 -15.28
N VAL A 18 -4.62 -6.82 -13.95
CA VAL A 18 -4.25 -7.91 -13.04
C VAL A 18 -5.12 -9.14 -13.27
N ILE A 19 -6.44 -8.95 -13.38
CA ILE A 19 -7.40 -10.03 -13.61
C ILE A 19 -7.16 -10.67 -14.98
N HIS A 20 -6.99 -9.86 -16.03
CA HIS A 20 -6.70 -10.36 -17.37
C HIS A 20 -5.42 -11.19 -17.39
N GLU A 21 -4.32 -10.68 -16.83
CA GLU A 21 -3.03 -11.36 -16.85
C GLU A 21 -3.06 -12.68 -16.06
N GLN A 22 -3.76 -12.74 -14.93
CA GLN A 22 -3.91 -14.00 -14.19
C GLN A 22 -4.77 -15.01 -14.94
N LEU A 23 -5.89 -14.58 -15.53
CA LEU A 23 -6.82 -15.48 -16.21
C LEU A 23 -6.26 -16.01 -17.53
N THR A 24 -5.65 -15.14 -18.33
CA THR A 24 -5.16 -15.50 -19.68
C THR A 24 -3.72 -16.00 -19.68
N GLY A 25 -2.93 -15.59 -18.69
CA GLY A 25 -1.48 -15.78 -18.71
C GLY A 25 -0.73 -14.90 -19.71
N ILE A 26 -1.43 -14.04 -20.44
CA ILE A 26 -0.84 -13.15 -21.42
C ILE A 26 -0.39 -11.88 -20.70
N ILE A 27 0.91 -11.64 -20.75
CA ILE A 27 1.54 -10.44 -20.18
C ILE A 27 1.54 -9.36 -21.26
N LEU A 28 0.62 -8.40 -21.14
CA LEU A 28 0.47 -7.31 -22.13
C LEU A 28 1.67 -6.36 -22.14
N PHE A 29 2.32 -6.17 -20.99
CA PHE A 29 3.49 -5.33 -20.82
C PHE A 29 4.59 -6.17 -20.18
N TYR A 30 5.50 -6.70 -21.01
CA TYR A 30 6.55 -7.60 -20.55
C TYR A 30 7.85 -6.82 -20.26
N PRO A 31 8.24 -6.63 -18.99
CA PRO A 31 9.58 -6.17 -18.65
C PRO A 31 10.55 -7.35 -18.66
N GLU A 32 11.62 -7.23 -19.46
CA GLU A 32 12.70 -8.22 -19.50
C GLU A 32 13.34 -8.44 -18.13
N GLY A 33 13.76 -9.68 -17.85
CA GLY A 33 14.50 -10.03 -16.63
C GLY A 33 13.66 -10.17 -15.35
N ARG A 34 12.32 -10.16 -15.44
CA ARG A 34 11.44 -10.40 -14.28
C ARG A 34 11.01 -11.86 -14.18
N THR A 35 11.06 -12.42 -12.97
CA THR A 35 10.50 -13.74 -12.69
C THR A 35 8.98 -13.74 -12.84
N LEU A 36 8.46 -14.73 -13.58
CA LEU A 36 7.04 -14.86 -13.93
C LEU A 36 6.27 -15.80 -12.99
N GLN A 37 6.98 -16.48 -12.09
CA GLN A 37 6.44 -17.45 -11.15
C GLN A 37 6.94 -17.15 -9.74
N TYR A 38 6.05 -17.31 -8.77
CA TYR A 38 6.36 -17.25 -7.35
C TYR A 38 6.85 -18.60 -6.81
N THR A 39 6.21 -19.67 -7.28
CA THR A 39 6.51 -21.08 -7.04
C THR A 39 6.11 -21.85 -8.31
N ALA A 40 6.37 -23.16 -8.35
CA ALA A 40 5.99 -24.04 -9.46
C ALA A 40 4.50 -23.88 -9.89
N HIS A 41 3.60 -23.57 -8.96
CA HIS A 41 2.15 -23.54 -9.21
C HIS A 41 1.53 -22.13 -9.22
N ILE A 42 2.28 -21.08 -8.85
CA ILE A 42 1.72 -19.72 -8.69
C ILE A 42 2.37 -18.76 -9.68
N ARG A 43 1.59 -18.32 -10.68
CA ARG A 43 1.99 -17.26 -11.61
C ARG A 43 2.01 -15.90 -10.92
N ARG A 44 3.04 -15.11 -11.22
CA ARG A 44 3.21 -13.76 -10.72
C ARG A 44 2.71 -12.76 -11.76
N VAL A 45 1.83 -11.85 -11.35
CA VAL A 45 1.45 -10.71 -12.20
C VAL A 45 2.62 -9.75 -12.28
N VAL A 46 3.11 -9.51 -13.48
CA VAL A 46 4.21 -8.60 -13.75
C VAL A 46 3.65 -7.30 -14.32
N GLY A 47 2.90 -7.38 -15.42
CA GLY A 47 2.23 -6.28 -16.09
C GLY A 47 3.01 -4.96 -16.19
N LEU A 48 2.27 -3.85 -16.27
CA LEU A 48 2.80 -2.50 -16.43
C LEU A 48 3.80 -2.09 -15.33
N LEU A 49 3.60 -2.56 -14.08
CA LEU A 49 4.41 -2.14 -12.93
C LEU A 49 5.60 -3.07 -12.65
N GLY A 50 5.75 -4.16 -13.41
CA GLY A 50 6.84 -5.13 -13.30
C GLY A 50 6.89 -5.97 -12.02
N ASN A 51 5.99 -5.72 -11.05
CA ASN A 51 5.92 -6.47 -9.80
C ASN A 51 4.50 -6.36 -9.21
N PRO A 52 3.91 -7.49 -8.78
CA PRO A 52 2.54 -7.51 -8.24
C PRO A 52 2.39 -6.73 -6.92
N ALA A 53 3.49 -6.53 -6.18
CA ALA A 53 3.48 -5.71 -4.97
C ALA A 53 3.03 -4.28 -5.24
N PHE A 54 3.44 -3.71 -6.37
CA PHE A 54 3.11 -2.34 -6.73
C PHE A 54 1.64 -2.21 -7.16
N PHE A 55 1.09 -3.22 -7.86
CA PHE A 55 -0.34 -3.30 -8.12
C PHE A 55 -1.15 -3.34 -6.83
N ALA A 56 -0.80 -4.26 -5.91
CA ALA A 56 -1.47 -4.37 -4.62
C ALA A 56 -1.38 -3.07 -3.80
N MET A 57 -0.23 -2.39 -3.83
CA MET A 57 -0.05 -1.12 -3.12
C MET A 57 -0.94 -0.01 -3.68
N ILE A 58 -0.96 0.18 -5.00
CA ILE A 58 -1.78 1.23 -5.63
C ILE A 58 -3.27 0.93 -5.44
N LEU A 59 -3.70 -0.31 -5.70
CA LEU A 59 -5.08 -0.71 -5.50
C LEU A 59 -5.50 -0.57 -4.04
N GLY A 60 -4.64 -0.97 -3.10
CA GLY A 60 -4.86 -0.79 -1.66
C GLY A 60 -5.01 0.68 -1.28
N MET A 61 -4.18 1.58 -1.84
CA MET A 61 -4.29 3.02 -1.60
C MET A 61 -5.60 3.61 -2.15
N ILE A 62 -6.10 3.11 -3.28
CA ILE A 62 -7.34 3.60 -3.91
C ILE A 62 -8.59 3.00 -3.28
N LEU A 63 -8.52 1.78 -2.73
CA LEU A 63 -9.65 1.03 -2.19
C LEU A 63 -10.51 1.81 -1.16
N PRO A 64 -9.91 2.55 -0.19
CA PRO A 64 -10.66 3.46 0.69
C PRO A 64 -11.56 4.46 -0.05
N PHE A 65 -11.07 5.02 -1.15
CA PHE A 65 -11.83 5.99 -1.95
C PHE A 65 -12.93 5.32 -2.76
N ALA A 66 -12.67 4.13 -3.31
CA ALA A 66 -13.67 3.33 -4.02
C ALA A 66 -14.83 2.95 -3.10
N TRP A 67 -14.53 2.51 -1.88
CA TRP A 67 -15.55 2.20 -0.90
C TRP A 67 -16.34 3.43 -0.46
N ARG A 68 -15.67 4.55 -0.19
CA ARG A 68 -16.34 5.82 0.11
C ARG A 68 -17.27 6.24 -1.03
N ALA A 69 -16.85 6.08 -2.29
CA ALA A 69 -17.69 6.38 -3.45
C ALA A 69 -18.91 5.45 -3.54
N LEU A 70 -18.76 4.15 -3.22
CA LEU A 70 -19.87 3.19 -3.14
C LEU A 70 -20.93 3.66 -2.14
N LEU A 71 -20.52 4.07 -0.94
CA LEU A 71 -21.44 4.56 0.10
C LEU A 71 -22.13 5.89 -0.26
N GLN A 72 -21.61 6.62 -1.24
CA GLN A 72 -22.17 7.90 -1.73
C GLN A 72 -23.01 7.75 -3.00
N ALA A 73 -23.22 6.51 -3.48
CA ALA A 73 -24.03 6.27 -4.67
C ALA A 73 -25.49 6.68 -4.44
N ARG A 74 -26.04 7.52 -5.32
CA ARG A 74 -27.45 7.98 -5.26
C ARG A 74 -28.43 7.10 -6.02
N THR A 75 -27.93 6.33 -6.98
CA THR A 75 -28.73 5.49 -7.88
C THR A 75 -28.36 4.03 -7.70
N ARG A 76 -29.33 3.10 -7.84
CA ARG A 76 -29.09 1.65 -7.76
C ARG A 76 -28.00 1.20 -8.73
N TRP A 77 -28.08 1.60 -10.00
CA TRP A 77 -27.07 1.30 -11.03
C TRP A 77 -25.67 1.83 -10.68
N GLY A 78 -25.58 3.10 -10.29
CA GLY A 78 -24.33 3.66 -9.81
C GLY A 78 -23.77 2.97 -8.55
N GLY A 79 -24.63 2.39 -7.71
CA GLY A 79 -24.22 1.54 -6.59
C GLY A 79 -23.60 0.24 -7.06
N LEU A 80 -24.30 -0.48 -7.96
CA LEU A 80 -23.82 -1.74 -8.55
C LEU A 80 -22.48 -1.59 -9.28
N ILE A 81 -22.30 -0.54 -10.07
CA ILE A 81 -21.04 -0.28 -10.78
C ILE A 81 -19.90 -0.07 -9.78
N ARG A 82 -20.12 0.70 -8.72
CA ARG A 82 -19.09 0.95 -7.70
C ARG A 82 -18.82 -0.29 -6.83
N LEU A 83 -19.83 -1.11 -6.61
CA LEU A 83 -19.70 -2.39 -5.92
C LEU A 83 -18.85 -3.36 -6.75
N ALA A 84 -19.15 -3.48 -8.05
CA ALA A 84 -18.36 -4.27 -8.97
C ALA A 84 -16.91 -3.78 -9.05
N LEU A 85 -16.69 -2.46 -9.05
CA LEU A 85 -15.35 -1.88 -9.00
C LEU A 85 -14.61 -2.26 -7.71
N VAL A 86 -15.23 -2.08 -6.54
CA VAL A 86 -14.64 -2.48 -5.25
C VAL A 86 -14.33 -3.98 -5.24
N GLY A 87 -15.26 -4.82 -5.72
CA GLY A 87 -15.06 -6.27 -5.84
C GLY A 87 -13.88 -6.61 -6.75
N ALA A 88 -13.79 -5.97 -7.92
CA ALA A 88 -12.68 -6.16 -8.86
C ALA A 88 -11.34 -5.75 -8.25
N MET A 89 -11.29 -4.65 -7.50
CA MET A 89 -10.08 -4.20 -6.81
C MET A 89 -9.65 -5.18 -5.71
N VAL A 90 -10.58 -5.64 -4.87
CA VAL A 90 -10.29 -6.64 -3.82
C VAL A 90 -9.81 -7.94 -4.46
N TRP A 91 -10.46 -8.37 -5.54
CA TRP A 91 -10.08 -9.56 -6.28
C TRP A 91 -8.70 -9.43 -6.94
N ALA A 92 -8.40 -8.30 -7.55
CA ALA A 92 -7.08 -8.01 -8.11
C ALA A 92 -5.99 -7.98 -7.03
N ILE A 93 -6.25 -7.36 -5.87
CA ILE A 93 -5.33 -7.39 -4.72
C ILE A 93 -5.07 -8.84 -4.30
N TYR A 94 -6.12 -9.68 -4.20
CA TYR A 94 -5.98 -11.11 -3.93
C TYR A 94 -5.08 -11.81 -4.98
N LEU A 95 -5.38 -11.63 -6.26
CA LEU A 95 -4.66 -12.20 -7.39
C LEU A 95 -3.18 -11.75 -7.55
N CYS A 96 -2.76 -10.69 -6.86
CA CYS A 96 -1.35 -10.30 -6.76
C CYS A 96 -0.53 -11.28 -5.91
N TYR A 97 -1.19 -12.15 -5.13
CA TYR A 97 -0.60 -13.12 -4.21
C TYR A 97 0.45 -12.52 -3.27
N ASN A 98 0.30 -11.25 -2.89
CA ASN A 98 1.24 -10.55 -2.02
C ASN A 98 0.67 -10.39 -0.60
N ARG A 99 1.23 -11.14 0.35
CA ARG A 99 0.87 -11.12 1.78
C ARG A 99 0.90 -9.70 2.38
N ALA A 100 1.94 -8.93 2.08
CA ALA A 100 2.08 -7.57 2.59
C ALA A 100 1.00 -6.64 2.01
N GLY A 101 0.68 -6.79 0.72
CA GLY A 101 -0.38 -6.03 0.06
C GLY A 101 -1.77 -6.34 0.62
N TRP A 102 -2.07 -7.62 0.88
CA TRP A 102 -3.33 -8.05 1.50
C TRP A 102 -3.47 -7.48 2.91
N LEU A 103 -2.43 -7.61 3.73
CA LEU A 103 -2.43 -7.10 5.09
C LEU A 103 -2.55 -5.58 5.11
N ALA A 104 -1.81 -4.87 4.25
CA ALA A 104 -1.86 -3.42 4.14
C ALA A 104 -3.27 -2.93 3.75
N ALA A 105 -3.90 -3.55 2.75
CA ALA A 105 -5.28 -3.24 2.36
C ALA A 105 -6.27 -3.52 3.51
N LEU A 106 -6.13 -4.65 4.20
CA LEU A 106 -6.96 -4.99 5.36
C LEU A 106 -6.80 -3.96 6.49
N LEU A 107 -5.56 -3.58 6.83
CA LEU A 107 -5.27 -2.57 7.84
C LEU A 107 -5.91 -1.22 7.51
N ALA A 108 -5.85 -0.78 6.24
CA ALA A 108 -6.51 0.44 5.81
C ALA A 108 -8.04 0.36 5.92
N MET A 109 -8.63 -0.78 5.57
CA MET A 109 -10.08 -0.99 5.68
C MET A 109 -10.55 -1.10 7.15
N LEU A 110 -9.77 -1.73 8.02
CA LEU A 110 -10.03 -1.75 9.47
C LEU A 110 -9.93 -0.35 10.06
N PHE A 111 -8.91 0.43 9.68
CA PHE A 111 -8.80 1.84 10.07
C PHE A 111 -10.03 2.64 9.61
N MET A 112 -10.50 2.44 8.37
CA MET A 112 -11.75 3.05 7.91
C MET A 112 -12.96 2.63 8.76
N ALA A 113 -13.06 1.37 9.18
CA ALA A 113 -14.14 0.90 10.04
C ALA A 113 -14.18 1.60 11.40
N LEU A 114 -13.02 1.90 11.97
CA LEU A 114 -12.89 2.60 13.25
C LEU A 114 -13.32 4.08 13.14
N PHE A 115 -12.89 4.78 12.08
CA PHE A 115 -13.05 6.23 11.98
C PHE A 115 -14.17 6.69 11.04
N TYR A 116 -14.84 5.77 10.34
CA TYR A 116 -15.98 6.08 9.48
C TYR A 116 -17.22 5.21 9.82
N PRO A 117 -18.12 5.67 10.71
CA PRO A 117 -19.23 4.84 11.20
C PRO A 117 -20.23 4.36 10.14
N ARG A 118 -20.31 4.99 8.96
CA ARG A 118 -21.14 4.49 7.85
C ARG A 118 -20.49 3.28 7.17
N PHE A 119 -19.16 3.23 7.13
CA PHE A 119 -18.39 2.12 6.59
C PHE A 119 -18.58 0.84 7.39
N ARG A 120 -18.50 0.92 8.72
CA ARG A 120 -18.57 -0.27 9.61
C ARG A 120 -19.85 -1.08 9.43
N LYS A 121 -20.98 -0.42 9.10
CA LYS A 121 -22.29 -1.08 8.94
C LYS A 121 -22.31 -2.06 7.78
N LEU A 122 -21.58 -1.77 6.70
CA LEU A 122 -21.48 -2.67 5.54
C LEU A 122 -20.26 -3.58 5.64
N PHE A 123 -19.13 -3.05 6.11
CA PHE A 123 -17.87 -3.78 6.13
C PHE A 123 -17.82 -4.87 7.21
N MET A 124 -18.33 -4.63 8.43
CA MET A 124 -18.23 -5.62 9.51
C MET A 124 -19.03 -6.90 9.21
N PRO A 125 -20.28 -6.86 8.73
CA PRO A 125 -20.99 -8.07 8.32
C PRO A 125 -20.28 -8.81 7.18
N LEU A 126 -19.72 -8.09 6.20
CA LEU A 126 -18.96 -8.70 5.11
C LEU A 126 -17.67 -9.37 5.60
N LEU A 127 -16.97 -8.74 6.54
CA LEU A 127 -15.76 -9.29 7.15
C LEU A 127 -16.08 -10.54 7.99
N LEU A 128 -17.17 -10.49 8.77
CA LEU A 128 -17.65 -11.65 9.53
C LEU A 128 -18.07 -12.79 8.62
N LEU A 129 -18.82 -12.50 7.55
CA LEU A 129 -19.22 -13.48 6.55
C LEU A 129 -17.99 -14.10 5.87
N ALA A 130 -17.01 -13.29 5.46
CA ALA A 130 -15.76 -13.78 4.90
C ALA A 130 -15.00 -14.67 5.89
N GLY A 131 -14.98 -14.30 7.18
CA GLY A 131 -14.38 -15.11 8.25
C GLY A 131 -15.10 -16.46 8.44
N ILE A 132 -16.43 -16.46 8.45
CA ILE A 132 -17.24 -17.68 8.55
C ILE A 132 -17.00 -18.59 7.34
N VAL A 133 -17.06 -18.04 6.13
CA VAL A 133 -16.79 -18.80 4.89
C VAL A 133 -15.37 -19.38 4.92
N THR A 134 -14.38 -18.59 5.34
CA THR A 134 -12.99 -19.06 5.47
C THR A 134 -12.86 -20.19 6.49
N ALA A 135 -13.55 -20.09 7.64
CA ALA A 135 -13.53 -21.12 8.67
C ALA A 135 -14.21 -22.42 8.21
N LEU A 136 -15.38 -22.32 7.57
CA LEU A 136 -16.12 -23.47 7.05
C LEU A 136 -15.37 -24.16 5.90
N SER A 137 -14.69 -23.38 5.05
CA SER A 137 -13.90 -23.89 3.93
C SER A 137 -12.45 -24.19 4.28
N TRP A 138 -12.05 -24.13 5.57
CA TRP A 138 -10.64 -24.21 5.98
C TRP A 138 -9.97 -25.50 5.50
N GLY A 139 -10.63 -26.66 5.61
CA GLY A 139 -10.06 -27.93 5.17
C GLY A 139 -9.74 -28.01 3.68
N GLN A 140 -10.49 -27.27 2.83
CA GLN A 140 -10.22 -27.17 1.39
C GLN A 140 -9.18 -26.07 1.10
N LEU A 141 -9.29 -24.94 1.80
CA LEU A 141 -8.40 -23.80 1.65
C LEU A 141 -6.97 -24.14 2.09
N SER A 142 -6.77 -24.89 3.17
CA SER A 142 -5.46 -25.30 3.66
C SER A 142 -4.70 -26.20 2.68
N GLN A 143 -5.41 -26.89 1.78
CA GLN A 143 -4.82 -27.71 0.73
C GLN A 143 -4.57 -26.95 -0.58
N SER A 144 -5.08 -25.73 -0.72
CA SER A 144 -4.80 -24.89 -1.89
C SER A 144 -3.32 -24.48 -1.91
N TYR A 145 -2.66 -24.67 -3.06
CA TYR A 145 -1.28 -24.23 -3.30
C TYR A 145 -1.04 -22.77 -2.90
N VAL A 146 -2.03 -21.90 -3.13
CA VAL A 146 -1.95 -20.48 -2.77
C VAL A 146 -1.79 -20.27 -1.27
N ILE A 147 -2.42 -21.10 -0.44
CA ILE A 147 -2.41 -20.94 1.01
C ILE A 147 -1.26 -21.75 1.61
N SER A 148 -1.10 -23.00 1.20
CA SER A 148 -0.03 -23.88 1.69
C SER A 148 1.34 -23.30 1.38
N GLU A 149 1.65 -22.95 0.13
CA GLU A 149 2.97 -22.44 -0.25
C GLU A 149 3.24 -21.04 0.31
N ARG A 150 2.20 -20.21 0.48
CA ARG A 150 2.39 -18.83 0.97
C ARG A 150 2.39 -18.70 2.48
N LEU A 151 1.68 -19.56 3.21
CA LEU A 151 1.73 -19.54 4.68
C LEU A 151 2.97 -20.28 5.21
N THR A 152 3.42 -21.34 4.54
CA THR A 152 4.56 -22.15 5.00
C THR A 152 5.93 -21.67 4.51
N ALA A 153 5.98 -20.74 3.54
CA ALA A 153 7.25 -20.19 3.06
C ALA A 153 7.98 -19.38 4.15
N GLN A 154 8.93 -20.03 4.81
CA GLN A 154 9.84 -19.46 5.82
C GLN A 154 11.05 -18.75 5.21
N ALA A 155 11.57 -19.24 4.07
CA ALA A 155 12.77 -18.67 3.44
C ALA A 155 12.76 -17.13 3.23
N PRO A 156 11.63 -16.48 2.85
CA PRO A 156 11.57 -15.03 2.74
C PRO A 156 11.63 -14.28 4.08
N VAL A 157 11.32 -14.95 5.19
CA VAL A 157 11.32 -14.37 6.54
C VAL A 157 12.73 -14.40 7.11
N ASP A 158 13.43 -15.53 7.02
CA ASP A 158 14.80 -15.68 7.51
C ASP A 158 15.77 -14.74 6.77
N TYR A 159 15.59 -14.61 5.44
CA TYR A 159 16.33 -13.64 4.63
C TYR A 159 16.19 -12.22 5.17
N ARG A 160 14.97 -11.82 5.55
CA ARG A 160 14.71 -10.47 6.06
C ARG A 160 15.36 -10.23 7.40
N PHE A 161 15.31 -11.20 8.32
CA PHE A 161 16.00 -11.07 9.60
C PHE A 161 17.50 -10.92 9.43
N ASN A 162 18.12 -11.72 8.55
CA ASN A 162 19.54 -11.58 8.23
C ASN A 162 19.84 -10.21 7.57
N ALA A 163 19.03 -9.78 6.60
CA ALA A 163 19.20 -8.48 5.97
C ALA A 163 19.08 -7.30 6.95
N ILE A 164 18.17 -7.39 7.93
CA ILE A 164 18.03 -6.40 9.01
C ILE A 164 19.29 -6.39 9.88
N ASP A 165 19.78 -7.55 10.32
CA ASP A 165 20.98 -7.64 11.16
C ASP A 165 22.21 -7.04 10.46
N VAL A 166 22.43 -7.42 9.21
CA VAL A 166 23.51 -6.88 8.37
C VAL A 166 23.36 -5.37 8.19
N ALA A 167 22.15 -4.88 7.94
CA ALA A 167 21.91 -3.46 7.83
C ALA A 167 22.22 -2.70 9.11
N LEU A 168 21.84 -3.23 10.28
CA LEU A 168 22.12 -2.61 11.57
C LEU A 168 23.63 -2.50 11.83
N ARG A 169 24.42 -3.49 11.41
CA ARG A 169 25.90 -3.45 11.48
C ARG A 169 26.49 -2.43 10.49
N MET A 170 25.90 -2.28 9.31
CA MET A 170 26.31 -1.23 8.37
C MET A 170 26.04 0.16 8.95
N VAL A 171 24.86 0.36 9.55
CA VAL A 171 24.45 1.65 10.13
C VAL A 171 25.28 1.98 11.37
N SER A 172 25.56 1.02 12.25
CA SER A 172 26.36 1.27 13.46
C SER A 172 27.76 1.79 13.13
N SER A 173 28.30 1.40 11.98
CA SER A 173 29.61 1.84 11.52
C SER A 173 29.64 3.24 10.89
N ASN A 174 28.48 3.81 10.51
CA ASN A 174 28.36 5.20 10.07
C ASN A 174 26.92 5.73 10.28
N PRO A 175 26.53 6.04 11.53
CA PRO A 175 25.12 6.20 11.89
C PRO A 175 24.50 7.50 11.36
N VAL A 176 25.30 8.54 11.15
CA VAL A 176 24.78 9.86 10.77
C VAL A 176 24.48 9.94 9.28
N PHE A 177 25.45 9.61 8.42
CA PHE A 177 25.34 9.75 6.96
C PHE A 177 25.18 8.42 6.22
N GLY A 178 25.27 7.28 6.92
CA GLY A 178 25.14 5.97 6.31
C GLY A 178 26.35 5.61 5.45
N ARG A 179 26.13 4.68 4.53
CA ARG A 179 27.13 4.04 3.68
C ARG A 179 26.98 4.40 2.19
N GLY A 180 26.10 5.33 1.85
CA GLY A 180 25.87 5.77 0.48
C GLY A 180 24.79 4.95 -0.25
N TYR A 181 24.10 5.62 -1.17
CA TYR A 181 23.00 5.03 -1.94
C TYR A 181 23.46 3.85 -2.80
N GLY A 182 22.70 2.75 -2.78
CA GLY A 182 22.97 1.56 -3.58
C GLY A 182 24.11 0.68 -3.07
N ASN A 183 24.78 1.04 -1.97
CA ASN A 183 25.94 0.30 -1.46
C ASN A 183 25.60 -0.93 -0.61
N PHE A 184 24.33 -1.16 -0.26
CA PHE A 184 23.95 -2.30 0.58
C PHE A 184 24.44 -3.64 0.00
N GLY A 185 24.13 -3.93 -1.26
CA GLY A 185 24.52 -5.19 -1.89
C GLY A 185 26.04 -5.35 -2.03
N TYR A 186 26.75 -4.26 -2.36
CA TYR A 186 28.22 -4.27 -2.51
C TYR A 186 28.96 -4.44 -1.19
N LEU A 187 28.42 -3.86 -0.11
CA LEU A 187 29.00 -3.97 1.22
C LEU A 187 28.52 -5.20 1.98
N TYR A 188 27.48 -5.89 1.51
CA TYR A 188 26.85 -7.01 2.21
C TYR A 188 27.87 -8.03 2.71
N ALA A 189 28.78 -8.47 1.85
CA ALA A 189 29.86 -9.42 2.17
C ALA A 189 30.74 -8.95 3.34
N ARG A 190 30.96 -7.65 3.55
CA ARG A 190 31.80 -7.16 4.64
C ARG A 190 31.13 -7.24 6.02
N TYR A 191 29.80 -7.32 6.05
CA TYR A 191 29.01 -7.23 7.28
C TYR A 191 28.20 -8.50 7.57
N ALA A 192 28.02 -9.37 6.57
CA ALA A 192 27.29 -10.62 6.70
C ALA A 192 28.05 -11.66 7.52
N THR A 193 27.36 -12.24 8.51
CA THR A 193 27.83 -13.43 9.23
C THR A 193 27.39 -14.72 8.55
N ASP A 194 26.31 -14.68 7.78
CA ASP A 194 25.81 -15.80 6.99
C ASP A 194 25.94 -15.48 5.49
N TRP A 195 26.65 -16.36 4.79
CA TRP A 195 27.04 -16.21 3.39
C TRP A 195 26.13 -16.95 2.42
N THR A 196 25.13 -17.69 2.93
CA THR A 196 24.20 -18.51 2.13
C THR A 196 23.47 -17.71 1.04
N GLN A 197 23.40 -16.39 1.18
CA GLN A 197 22.60 -15.47 0.36
C GLN A 197 23.41 -14.66 -0.68
N THR A 198 24.71 -14.91 -0.85
CA THR A 198 25.59 -14.11 -1.72
C THR A 198 25.51 -14.44 -3.23
N ARG A 199 24.66 -15.40 -3.63
CA ARG A 199 24.53 -15.83 -5.04
C ARG A 199 23.87 -14.80 -5.96
N VAL A 200 23.16 -13.81 -5.41
CA VAL A 200 22.56 -12.67 -6.11
C VAL A 200 22.90 -11.42 -5.31
N LEU A 201 22.96 -10.24 -5.96
CA LEU A 201 23.20 -8.97 -5.26
C LEU A 201 22.16 -8.76 -4.15
N PRO A 202 22.54 -8.80 -2.85
CA PRO A 202 21.58 -8.74 -1.76
C PRO A 202 20.90 -7.38 -1.68
N ALA A 203 19.62 -7.36 -1.31
CA ALA A 203 18.84 -6.14 -1.13
C ALA A 203 18.04 -6.21 0.18
N PRO A 204 17.82 -5.08 0.88
CA PRO A 204 17.12 -5.09 2.15
C PRO A 204 15.66 -5.52 2.04
N HIS A 205 15.03 -5.33 0.88
CA HIS A 205 13.59 -5.53 0.66
C HIS A 205 12.73 -4.81 1.72
N ASN A 206 13.23 -3.65 2.15
CA ASN A 206 12.68 -2.79 3.18
C ASN A 206 13.22 -1.38 2.95
N THR A 207 12.34 -0.49 2.51
CA THR A 207 12.72 0.89 2.17
C THR A 207 13.26 1.66 3.37
N TYR A 208 12.73 1.45 4.57
CA TYR A 208 13.20 2.13 5.79
C TYR A 208 14.66 1.81 6.07
N ILE A 209 15.01 0.53 5.96
CA ILE A 209 16.36 0.05 6.17
C ILE A 209 17.29 0.49 5.05
N ASN A 210 16.82 0.44 3.81
CA ASN A 210 17.60 0.91 2.68
C ASN A 210 17.96 2.40 2.82
N ILE A 211 17.02 3.24 3.26
CA ILE A 211 17.27 4.66 3.53
C ILE A 211 18.24 4.84 4.70
N LEU A 212 18.03 4.09 5.80
CA LEU A 212 18.89 4.18 6.98
C LEU A 212 20.33 3.75 6.66
N VAL A 213 20.53 2.68 5.88
CA VAL A 213 21.87 2.28 5.41
C VAL A 213 22.44 3.30 4.43
N SER A 214 21.63 3.82 3.51
CA SER A 214 22.12 4.72 2.45
C SER A 214 22.52 6.10 2.98
N ALA A 215 21.72 6.67 3.88
CA ALA A 215 21.81 8.08 4.28
C ALA A 215 21.86 8.28 5.81
N GLY A 216 21.89 7.21 6.60
CA GLY A 216 21.93 7.28 8.06
C GLY A 216 20.71 7.96 8.67
N LEU A 217 20.87 8.43 9.90
CA LEU A 217 19.85 9.21 10.59
C LEU A 217 19.55 10.54 9.88
N ALA A 218 20.53 11.12 9.18
CA ALA A 218 20.35 12.38 8.44
C ALA A 218 19.31 12.25 7.33
N GLY A 219 19.22 11.11 6.65
CA GLY A 219 18.15 10.83 5.66
C GLY A 219 16.90 10.22 6.28
N PHE A 220 17.07 9.33 7.27
CA PHE A 220 15.95 8.60 7.87
C PHE A 220 14.99 9.49 8.66
N VAL A 221 15.51 10.45 9.45
CA VAL A 221 14.69 11.31 10.30
C VAL A 221 13.75 12.21 9.46
N PRO A 222 14.22 12.95 8.44
CA PRO A 222 13.33 13.68 7.54
C PRO A 222 12.33 12.79 6.81
N PHE A 223 12.74 11.58 6.41
CA PHE A 223 11.86 10.63 5.72
C PHE A 223 10.68 10.19 6.60
N VAL A 224 10.92 9.81 7.85
CA VAL A 224 9.85 9.48 8.81
C VAL A 224 9.06 10.73 9.19
N GLY A 225 9.76 11.85 9.39
CA GLY A 225 9.18 13.16 9.70
C GLY A 225 8.14 13.60 8.67
N LEU A 226 8.36 13.30 7.38
CA LEU A 226 7.39 13.57 6.31
C LEU A 226 6.04 12.87 6.56
N PHE A 227 6.04 11.57 6.86
CA PHE A 227 4.80 10.83 7.12
C PHE A 227 4.12 11.30 8.40
N LEU A 228 4.91 11.61 9.44
CA LEU A 228 4.38 12.16 10.69
C LEU A 228 3.76 13.55 10.48
N ALA A 229 4.36 14.40 9.65
CA ALA A 229 3.82 15.70 9.28
C ALA A 229 2.50 15.56 8.50
N ILE A 230 2.44 14.65 7.51
CA ILE A 230 1.20 14.35 6.76
C ILE A 230 0.09 13.88 7.71
N LEU A 231 0.41 12.96 8.62
CA LEU A 231 -0.54 12.44 9.60
C LEU A 231 -1.00 13.53 10.57
N GLY A 232 -0.05 14.28 11.16
CA GLY A 232 -0.33 15.37 12.08
C GLY A 232 -1.23 16.44 11.45
N HIS A 233 -0.96 16.78 10.19
CA HIS A 233 -1.76 17.75 9.46
C HIS A 233 -3.17 17.23 9.14
N GLY A 234 -3.29 15.98 8.68
CA GLY A 234 -4.57 15.31 8.48
C GLY A 234 -5.39 15.22 9.78
N LEU A 235 -4.75 14.92 10.91
CA LEU A 235 -5.39 14.87 12.23
C LEU A 235 -5.87 16.24 12.70
N ARG A 236 -5.08 17.30 12.48
CA ARG A 236 -5.48 18.68 12.78
C ARG A 236 -6.75 19.05 12.02
N LEU A 237 -6.78 18.83 10.71
CA LEU A 237 -7.95 19.10 9.87
C LEU A 237 -9.15 18.23 10.28
N TRP A 238 -8.92 16.96 10.61
CA TRP A 238 -10.00 16.06 11.05
C TRP A 238 -10.66 16.52 12.36
N LYS A 239 -9.86 17.01 13.32
CA LYS A 239 -10.37 17.62 14.56
C LYS A 239 -11.20 18.87 14.26
N LEU A 240 -10.70 19.78 13.42
CA LEU A 240 -11.42 20.99 13.00
C LEU A 240 -12.75 20.67 12.30
N GLY A 241 -12.79 19.62 11.48
CA GLY A 241 -14.01 19.18 10.79
C GLY A 241 -15.13 18.67 11.70
N GLY A 242 -14.91 18.62 13.02
CA GLY A 242 -15.99 18.37 13.99
C GLY A 242 -16.81 19.60 14.31
N ARG A 243 -16.21 20.77 14.11
CA ARG A 243 -16.83 22.07 14.32
C ARG A 243 -17.23 22.69 12.99
N ASN A 244 -16.47 22.42 11.93
CA ASN A 244 -16.72 22.93 10.59
C ASN A 244 -17.15 21.80 9.62
N LEU A 245 -18.43 21.83 9.22
CA LEU A 245 -19.02 20.85 8.29
C LEU A 245 -18.45 20.93 6.86
N ALA A 246 -17.73 22.01 6.52
CA ALA A 246 -17.09 22.16 5.22
C ALA A 246 -15.93 21.16 5.05
N ILE A 247 -15.26 20.77 6.13
CA ILE A 247 -14.18 19.78 6.10
C ILE A 247 -14.78 18.37 5.99
N ASP A 248 -14.44 17.67 4.92
CA ASP A 248 -14.88 16.28 4.72
C ASP A 248 -13.97 15.29 5.45
N ARG A 249 -14.36 14.97 6.68
CA ARG A 249 -13.68 13.97 7.53
C ARG A 249 -13.54 12.60 6.87
N SER A 250 -14.51 12.18 6.06
CA SER A 250 -14.46 10.86 5.42
C SER A 250 -13.35 10.80 4.37
N LEU A 251 -13.08 11.91 3.69
CA LEU A 251 -11.98 12.01 2.72
C LEU A 251 -10.61 11.97 3.41
N LEU A 252 -10.46 12.63 4.57
CA LEU A 252 -9.25 12.56 5.39
C LEU A 252 -8.99 11.13 5.90
N VAL A 253 -10.03 10.41 6.32
CA VAL A 253 -9.90 8.99 6.72
C VAL A 253 -9.45 8.12 5.55
N CYS A 254 -9.95 8.35 4.33
CA CYS A 254 -9.45 7.65 3.14
C CYS A 254 -7.96 7.91 2.89
N MET A 255 -7.52 9.17 3.00
CA MET A 255 -6.11 9.55 2.83
C MET A 255 -5.21 8.88 3.86
N VAL A 256 -5.61 8.84 5.13
CA VAL A 256 -4.84 8.12 6.17
C VAL A 256 -4.85 6.61 5.90
N GLY A 257 -5.95 6.05 5.38
CA GLY A 257 -5.98 4.68 4.87
C GLY A 257 -4.90 4.44 3.80
N SER A 258 -4.78 5.32 2.80
CA SER A 258 -3.73 5.23 1.78
C SER A 258 -2.32 5.38 2.35
N LEU A 259 -2.14 6.27 3.32
CA LEU A 259 -0.88 6.43 4.06
C LEU A 259 -0.48 5.11 4.74
N LEU A 260 -1.41 4.46 5.44
CA LEU A 260 -1.17 3.17 6.08
C LEU A 260 -0.81 2.08 5.06
N VAL A 261 -1.46 2.05 3.89
CA VAL A 261 -1.10 1.09 2.84
C VAL A 261 0.33 1.33 2.36
N TYR A 262 0.65 2.58 2.06
CA TYR A 262 1.97 2.96 1.56
C TYR A 262 3.05 2.61 2.58
N THR A 263 2.95 3.12 3.81
CA THR A 263 3.97 2.94 4.87
C THR A 263 4.14 1.49 5.29
N SER A 264 3.05 0.70 5.30
CA SER A 264 3.12 -0.74 5.62
C SER A 264 3.74 -1.54 4.49
N THR A 265 3.48 -1.20 3.23
CA THR A 265 3.97 -1.99 2.09
C THR A 265 5.45 -1.70 1.79
N ILE A 266 5.92 -0.47 2.00
CA ILE A 266 7.35 -0.11 1.84
C ILE A 266 8.26 -0.73 2.92
N PHE A 267 7.68 -1.23 4.02
CA PHE A 267 8.41 -2.06 4.98
C PHE A 267 8.86 -3.40 4.36
N PHE A 268 8.13 -3.89 3.37
CA PHE A 268 8.35 -5.20 2.74
C PHE A 268 8.83 -5.12 1.29
N SER A 269 9.04 -3.91 0.77
CA SER A 269 9.34 -3.65 -0.64
C SER A 269 10.34 -2.50 -0.78
N ASP A 270 11.19 -2.56 -1.80
CA ASP A 270 12.10 -1.47 -2.16
C ASP A 270 11.42 -0.53 -3.16
N ILE A 271 10.91 0.62 -2.68
CA ILE A 271 10.11 1.52 -3.52
C ILE A 271 10.94 2.46 -4.41
N VAL A 272 12.25 2.58 -4.12
CA VAL A 272 13.13 3.49 -4.86
C VAL A 272 13.19 3.17 -6.35
N ALA A 273 12.96 1.90 -6.71
CA ALA A 273 12.94 1.47 -8.11
C ALA A 273 11.64 1.80 -8.87
N VAL A 274 10.57 2.27 -8.19
CA VAL A 274 9.25 2.47 -8.83
C VAL A 274 8.63 3.83 -8.46
N PRO A 275 8.97 4.91 -9.19
CA PRO A 275 8.53 6.27 -8.87
C PRO A 275 7.02 6.47 -9.04
N TYR A 276 6.35 5.65 -9.85
CA TYR A 276 4.91 5.77 -10.12
C TYR A 276 4.06 5.56 -8.87
N VAL A 277 4.39 4.55 -8.05
CA VAL A 277 3.67 4.25 -6.81
C VAL A 277 3.77 5.42 -5.82
N THR A 278 4.97 5.97 -5.68
CA THR A 278 5.25 7.16 -4.86
C THR A 278 4.53 8.39 -5.38
N SER A 279 4.45 8.56 -6.71
CA SER A 279 3.72 9.67 -7.33
C SER A 279 2.22 9.60 -7.03
N VAL A 280 1.61 8.41 -7.15
CA VAL A 280 0.19 8.21 -6.81
C VAL A 280 -0.07 8.53 -5.34
N PHE A 281 0.81 8.08 -4.44
CA PHE A 281 0.71 8.39 -3.01
C PHE A 281 0.73 9.90 -2.74
N PHE A 282 1.73 10.63 -3.26
CA PHE A 282 1.81 12.07 -3.06
C PHE A 282 0.68 12.85 -3.74
N CYS A 283 0.19 12.38 -4.90
CA CYS A 283 -1.01 12.93 -5.53
C CYS A 283 -2.25 12.78 -4.64
N ILE A 284 -2.42 11.63 -3.97
CA ILE A 284 -3.50 11.41 -2.99
C ILE A 284 -3.37 12.38 -1.82
N VAL A 285 -2.19 12.46 -1.21
CA VAL A 285 -1.96 13.33 -0.05
C VAL A 285 -2.18 14.79 -0.40
N GLY A 286 -1.50 15.29 -1.44
CA GLY A 286 -1.59 16.68 -1.87
C GLY A 286 -2.99 17.05 -2.36
N GLY A 287 -3.64 16.18 -3.13
CA GLY A 287 -5.00 16.40 -3.63
C GLY A 287 -6.05 16.46 -2.52
N VAL A 288 -5.91 15.64 -1.47
CA VAL A 288 -6.83 15.66 -0.32
C VAL A 288 -6.53 16.82 0.62
N LEU A 289 -5.30 17.01 1.08
CA LEU A 289 -4.95 18.08 2.01
C LEU A 289 -5.23 19.45 1.40
N GLY A 290 -4.76 19.71 0.17
CA GLY A 290 -4.97 20.99 -0.49
C GLY A 290 -6.45 21.31 -0.75
N TYR A 291 -7.28 20.30 -0.99
CA TYR A 291 -8.72 20.49 -1.08
C TYR A 291 -9.33 20.91 0.27
N GLN A 292 -8.95 20.26 1.36
CA GLN A 292 -9.49 20.52 2.69
C GLN A 292 -9.06 21.90 3.23
N GLU A 293 -7.81 22.29 2.99
CA GLU A 293 -7.30 23.63 3.35
C GLU A 293 -8.01 24.75 2.59
N ARG A 294 -8.19 24.57 1.27
CA ARG A 294 -8.92 25.56 0.45
C ARG A 294 -10.34 25.77 0.99
N VAL A 295 -11.01 24.68 1.36
CA VAL A 295 -12.37 24.76 1.89
C VAL A 295 -12.40 25.45 3.26
N LEU A 296 -11.37 25.28 4.09
CA LEU A 296 -11.22 25.99 5.36
C LEU A 296 -11.10 27.51 5.14
N HIS A 297 -10.21 27.95 4.25
CA HIS A 297 -9.98 29.38 3.98
C HIS A 297 -11.15 30.11 3.31
N VAL A 298 -12.01 29.41 2.58
CA VAL A 298 -13.22 30.02 1.99
C VAL A 298 -14.31 30.27 3.03
N TRP A 299 -14.27 29.57 4.17
CA TRP A 299 -15.29 29.65 5.22
C TRP A 299 -14.91 30.51 6.43
N GLU A 300 -13.64 30.90 6.58
CA GLU A 300 -13.26 31.97 7.48
C GLU A 300 -13.64 33.31 6.82
N PRO A 301 -14.53 34.13 7.41
CA PRO A 301 -14.76 35.48 6.91
C PRO A 301 -13.42 36.20 6.88
N ARG A 302 -13.12 36.91 5.79
CA ARG A 302 -12.00 37.86 5.79
C ARG A 302 -12.29 38.91 6.86
N GLU A 303 -11.75 38.71 8.06
CA GLU A 303 -11.62 39.78 9.05
C GLU A 303 -10.74 40.85 8.41
N GLY A 304 -11.36 41.93 7.92
CA GLY A 304 -10.65 43.03 7.25
C GLY A 304 -11.31 43.64 6.00
N ALA A 305 -12.57 43.32 5.70
CA ALA A 305 -13.37 44.13 4.77
C ALA A 305 -14.44 44.90 5.55
N ALA A 306 -13.99 45.87 6.35
CA ALA A 306 -14.78 46.96 6.91
C ALA A 306 -13.98 48.25 6.71
#